data_AF-A0A2V9VC20-F1
#
_entry.id   AF-A0A2V9VC20-F1
#
_cell.length_a   1.000
_cell.length_b   1.000
_cell.length_c   1.000
_cell.angle_alpha   90.00
_cell.angle_beta   90.00
_cell.angle_gamma   90.00
#
_symmetry.space_group_name_H-M   'P 1'
#
loop_
_entity.id
_entity.type
_entity.pdbx_description
1 polymer ?
#
loop_
_entity_poly.entity_id
_entity_poly.type
_entity_poly.pdbx_seq_one_letter_code
_entity_poly.pdbx_strand_id
1 'polypeptide(L)'
;MKPVAGGSLWKTESPAGQVLVPVSSDLKNYESNWEPKVSKLPVVISFKESSLADRDVVVGLEIRNTSRAYPMTAMSAESPIEDRVAGIPILLAVGPDGKSVRGFVRQVNGSETDFFRKSESREWTLMDSYTGSDWNFQGCSIRGAAVGICLERIAILKDYWFDWRNYHPTTSVYRH
;
A
#
# COMPACT_ATOMS: atom_id res chain seq x y z
N MET A 1 -22.91 9.47 -14.04
CA MET A 1 -22.40 8.78 -12.84
C MET A 1 -20.92 9.07 -12.74
N LYS A 2 -20.46 9.90 -11.79
CA LYS A 2 -19.02 10.16 -11.61
C LYS A 2 -18.45 9.05 -10.71
N PRO A 3 -17.39 8.33 -11.11
CA PRO A 3 -16.77 7.33 -10.25
C PRO A 3 -16.16 8.02 -9.03
N VAL A 4 -16.38 7.45 -7.85
CA VAL A 4 -15.67 7.83 -6.62
C VAL A 4 -14.22 7.38 -6.80
N ALA A 5 -13.27 8.30 -6.72
CA ALA A 5 -11.85 8.01 -6.84
C ALA A 5 -11.43 7.00 -5.76
N GLY A 6 -11.22 5.75 -6.15
CA GLY A 6 -10.89 4.61 -5.29
C GLY A 6 -11.75 3.36 -5.53
N GLY A 7 -13.01 3.50 -5.97
CA GLY A 7 -13.91 2.36 -6.14
C GLY A 7 -13.64 1.51 -7.38
N SER A 8 -13.02 2.09 -8.42
CA SER A 8 -12.80 1.38 -9.69
C SER A 8 -11.80 0.23 -9.57
N LEU A 9 -10.72 0.42 -8.80
CA LEU A 9 -9.72 -0.63 -8.58
C LEU A 9 -10.30 -1.77 -7.75
N TRP A 10 -10.98 -1.43 -6.64
CA TRP A 10 -11.68 -2.42 -5.83
C TRP A 10 -12.71 -3.22 -6.65
N LYS A 11 -13.44 -2.58 -7.56
CA LYS A 11 -14.44 -3.26 -8.40
C LYS A 11 -13.80 -4.25 -9.37
N THR A 12 -12.60 -3.96 -9.86
CA THR A 12 -11.80 -4.89 -10.65
C THR A 12 -11.36 -6.10 -9.81
N GLU A 13 -10.94 -5.89 -8.56
CA GLU A 13 -10.50 -6.96 -7.67
C GLU A 13 -11.66 -7.77 -7.07
N SER A 14 -12.82 -7.15 -6.89
CA SER A 14 -14.02 -7.70 -6.24
C SER A 14 -15.27 -7.43 -7.08
N PRO A 15 -15.42 -8.05 -8.26
CA PRO A 15 -16.50 -7.75 -9.20
C PRO A 15 -17.90 -8.05 -8.65
N ALA A 16 -18.01 -9.03 -7.73
CA ALA A 16 -19.24 -9.38 -7.05
C ALA A 16 -19.43 -8.65 -5.70
N GLY A 17 -18.45 -7.84 -5.28
CA GLY A 17 -18.55 -7.10 -4.03
C GLY A 17 -19.66 -6.06 -4.09
N GLN A 18 -20.18 -5.71 -2.92
CA GLN A 18 -21.14 -4.61 -2.76
C GLN A 18 -20.47 -3.42 -2.04
N VAL A 19 -20.78 -2.20 -2.49
CA VAL A 19 -20.35 -0.95 -1.83
C VAL A 19 -21.60 -0.24 -1.34
N LEU A 20 -21.55 0.26 -0.11
CA LEU A 20 -22.65 1.07 0.44
C LEU A 20 -22.84 2.33 -0.42
N VAL A 21 -24.05 2.49 -0.95
CA VAL A 21 -24.42 3.66 -1.73
C VAL A 21 -24.68 4.83 -0.78
N PRO A 22 -24.12 6.01 -1.01
CA PRO A 22 -24.42 7.18 -0.21
C PRO A 22 -25.92 7.50 -0.23
N VAL A 23 -26.48 7.85 0.91
CA VAL A 23 -27.84 8.38 0.96
C VAL A 23 -27.82 9.78 0.32
N SER A 24 -28.47 9.93 -0.83
CA SER A 24 -28.31 11.11 -1.71
C SER A 24 -28.74 12.42 -1.05
N SER A 25 -29.69 12.38 -0.09
CA SER A 25 -30.11 13.53 0.71
C SER A 25 -29.00 14.04 1.63
N ASP A 26 -28.10 13.16 2.09
CA ASP A 26 -27.08 13.46 3.08
C ASP A 26 -25.73 13.85 2.48
N LEU A 27 -25.54 13.70 1.16
CA LEU A 27 -24.31 14.11 0.48
C LEU A 27 -23.95 15.57 0.73
N LYS A 28 -24.93 16.44 0.95
CA LYS A 28 -24.74 17.86 1.30
C LYS A 28 -24.18 18.06 2.71
N ASN A 29 -24.34 17.07 3.59
CA ASN A 29 -23.87 17.09 4.98
C ASN A 29 -22.43 16.58 5.10
N TYR A 30 -21.88 15.93 4.07
CA TYR A 30 -20.48 15.51 4.05
C TYR A 30 -19.58 16.68 3.69
N GLU A 31 -18.62 17.00 4.55
CA GLU A 31 -17.64 18.04 4.28
C GLU A 31 -16.66 17.61 3.18
N SER A 32 -16.76 18.24 2.02
CA SER A 32 -15.84 18.00 0.89
C SER A 32 -14.42 18.54 1.13
N ASN A 33 -14.22 19.32 2.18
CA ASN A 33 -12.95 19.94 2.56
C ASN A 33 -12.49 19.55 3.97
N TRP A 34 -12.93 18.39 4.46
CA TRP A 34 -12.55 17.84 5.76
C TRP A 34 -11.04 17.72 5.94
N GLU A 35 -10.34 17.01 5.05
CA GLU A 35 -8.90 16.75 5.19
C GLU A 35 -8.06 18.04 5.27
N PRO A 36 -8.22 19.05 4.38
CA PRO A 36 -7.50 20.31 4.48
C PRO A 36 -7.80 21.13 5.75
N LYS A 37 -8.97 20.96 6.36
CA LYS A 37 -9.32 21.61 7.63
C LYS A 37 -8.64 20.91 8.80
N VAL A 38 -8.80 19.59 8.88
CA VAL A 38 -8.30 18.78 10.00
C VAL A 38 -6.79 18.71 10.04
N SER A 39 -6.13 18.79 8.89
CA SER A 39 -4.67 18.81 8.81
C SER A 39 -4.04 19.99 9.58
N LYS A 40 -4.81 21.08 9.82
CA LYS A 40 -4.36 22.28 10.55
C LYS A 40 -4.62 22.22 12.06
N LEU A 41 -5.43 21.28 12.54
CA LEU A 41 -5.75 21.16 13.96
C LEU A 41 -4.52 20.63 14.72
N PRO A 42 -4.33 20.96 16.01
CA PRO A 42 -3.25 20.32 16.78
C PRO A 42 -3.48 18.80 16.88
N VAL A 43 -2.39 18.04 16.95
CA VAL A 43 -2.43 16.63 17.38
C VAL A 43 -2.18 16.56 18.88
N VAL A 44 -2.78 15.56 19.55
CA VAL A 44 -2.61 15.38 20.99
C VAL A 44 -1.24 14.78 21.33
N ILE A 45 -0.71 13.96 20.41
CA ILE A 45 0.58 13.27 20.54
C ILE A 45 1.45 13.67 19.35
N SER A 46 2.71 14.00 19.60
CA SER A 46 3.67 14.46 18.59
C SER A 46 5.05 13.88 18.85
N PHE A 47 5.77 13.54 17.78
CA PHE A 47 7.09 12.89 17.83
C PHE A 47 8.15 13.74 17.13
N LYS A 48 8.56 14.83 17.78
CA LYS A 48 9.45 15.87 17.22
C LYS A 48 10.85 15.37 16.87
N GLU A 49 11.26 14.22 17.40
CA GLU A 49 12.51 13.55 17.05
C GLU A 49 12.48 12.87 15.67
N SER A 50 11.28 12.69 15.10
CA SER A 50 11.10 12.10 13.78
C SER A 50 11.35 13.13 12.67
N SER A 51 11.85 12.64 11.53
CA SER A 51 11.89 13.44 10.29
C SER A 51 10.53 13.53 9.59
N LEU A 52 9.54 12.74 10.04
CA LEU A 52 8.18 12.77 9.54
C LEU A 52 7.33 13.74 10.36
N ALA A 53 6.51 14.53 9.69
CA ALA A 53 5.47 15.30 10.35
C ALA A 53 4.41 14.37 10.93
N ASP A 54 3.74 14.78 12.01
CA ASP A 54 2.76 13.96 12.71
C ASP A 54 1.66 13.40 11.76
N ARG A 55 1.22 14.21 10.79
CA ARG A 55 0.20 13.82 9.80
C ARG A 55 0.76 13.31 8.46
N ASP A 56 2.05 12.99 8.39
CA ASP A 56 2.55 12.27 7.23
C ASP A 56 1.86 10.91 7.15
N VAL A 57 1.40 10.54 5.96
CA VAL A 57 0.78 9.24 5.74
C VAL A 57 1.88 8.20 5.55
N VAL A 58 1.82 7.14 6.33
CA VAL A 58 2.72 5.99 6.25
C VAL A 58 1.93 4.73 5.93
N VAL A 59 2.60 3.75 5.35
CA VAL A 59 2.18 2.36 5.38
C VAL A 59 3.04 1.66 6.40
N GLY A 60 2.42 1.20 7.48
CA GLY A 60 3.06 0.40 8.51
C GLY A 60 2.84 -1.08 8.27
N LEU A 61 3.80 -1.89 8.68
CA LEU A 61 3.67 -3.34 8.82
C LEU A 61 4.42 -3.81 10.06
N GLU A 62 4.00 -4.96 10.59
CA GLU A 62 4.69 -5.64 11.67
C GLU A 62 4.83 -7.13 11.35
N ILE A 63 6.05 -7.65 11.42
CA ILE A 63 6.36 -9.06 11.21
C ILE A 63 7.23 -9.51 12.37
N ARG A 64 6.81 -10.54 13.10
CA ARG A 64 7.54 -11.11 14.25
C ARG A 64 7.99 -10.01 15.24
N ASN A 65 7.05 -9.15 15.65
CA ASN A 65 7.28 -7.99 16.54
C ASN A 65 8.28 -6.95 16.02
N THR A 66 8.66 -7.01 14.74
CA THR A 66 9.47 -5.98 14.09
C THR A 66 8.56 -5.11 13.24
N SER A 67 8.28 -3.92 13.73
CA SER A 67 7.49 -2.90 13.04
C SER A 67 8.36 -2.01 12.15
N ARG A 68 7.88 -1.72 10.93
CA ARG A 68 8.49 -0.75 10.02
C ARG A 68 7.42 0.10 9.33
N ALA A 69 7.70 1.38 9.19
CA ALA A 69 6.86 2.36 8.50
C ALA A 69 7.51 2.80 7.19
N TYR A 70 6.69 2.90 6.14
CA TYR A 70 7.08 3.34 4.81
C TYR A 70 6.32 4.63 4.49
N PRO A 71 7.00 5.79 4.42
CA PRO A 71 6.34 7.04 4.05
C PRO A 71 5.70 6.93 2.66
N MET A 72 4.44 7.34 2.52
CA MET A 72 3.73 7.26 1.23
C MET A 72 4.41 8.08 0.13
N THR A 73 5.16 9.13 0.49
CA THR A 73 5.98 9.93 -0.43
C THR A 73 7.10 9.09 -1.05
N ALA A 74 7.84 8.33 -0.22
CA ALA A 74 8.87 7.40 -0.68
C ALA A 74 8.25 6.27 -1.52
N MET A 75 7.14 5.67 -1.04
CA MET A 75 6.45 4.62 -1.78
C MET A 75 5.97 5.08 -3.16
N SER A 76 5.45 6.29 -3.27
CA SER A 76 4.97 6.82 -4.55
C SER A 76 6.10 7.09 -5.54
N ALA A 77 7.30 7.42 -5.05
CA ALA A 77 8.47 7.69 -5.88
C ALA A 77 9.19 6.40 -6.29
N GLU A 78 9.25 5.40 -5.41
CA GLU A 78 10.14 4.24 -5.55
C GLU A 78 9.39 2.93 -5.86
N SER A 79 8.05 2.90 -5.86
CA SER A 79 7.29 1.65 -6.01
C SER A 79 7.62 0.88 -7.30
N PRO A 80 7.82 -0.46 -7.23
CA PRO A 80 7.74 -1.28 -6.02
C PRO A 80 8.95 -1.11 -5.10
N ILE A 81 8.70 -1.13 -3.78
CA ILE A 81 9.76 -1.20 -2.76
C ILE A 81 9.98 -2.66 -2.38
N GLU A 82 11.24 -3.09 -2.42
CA GLU A 82 11.68 -4.37 -1.89
C GLU A 82 12.49 -4.15 -0.62
N ASP A 83 12.22 -4.96 0.40
CA ASP A 83 12.86 -4.81 1.71
C ASP A 83 12.95 -6.17 2.42
N ARG A 84 13.58 -6.19 3.60
CA ARG A 84 13.59 -7.33 4.51
C ARG A 84 13.25 -6.88 5.92
N VAL A 85 12.17 -7.44 6.46
CA VAL A 85 11.70 -7.17 7.82
C VAL A 85 11.63 -8.47 8.61
N ALA A 86 12.30 -8.52 9.77
CA ALA A 86 12.47 -9.74 10.58
C ALA A 86 12.98 -10.96 9.77
N GLY A 87 13.84 -10.71 8.78
CA GLY A 87 14.39 -11.74 7.89
C GLY A 87 13.47 -12.14 6.73
N ILE A 88 12.21 -11.68 6.68
CA ILE A 88 11.27 -12.01 5.61
C ILE A 88 11.46 -11.05 4.43
N PRO A 89 11.68 -11.56 3.21
CA PRO A 89 11.80 -10.72 2.02
C PRO A 89 10.41 -10.24 1.61
N ILE A 90 10.20 -8.92 1.57
CA ILE A 90 8.90 -8.32 1.29
C ILE A 90 8.92 -7.48 0.03
N LEU A 91 7.73 -7.29 -0.53
CA LEU A 91 7.44 -6.42 -1.66
C LEU A 91 6.25 -5.53 -1.29
N LEU A 92 6.42 -4.22 -1.40
CA LEU A 92 5.35 -3.24 -1.26
C LEU A 92 5.11 -2.53 -2.59
N ALA A 93 3.85 -2.47 -3.01
CA ALA A 93 3.49 -1.97 -4.32
C ALA A 93 2.35 -0.94 -4.24
N VAL A 94 2.56 0.23 -4.85
CA VAL A 94 1.52 1.26 -5.03
C VAL A 94 0.72 0.95 -6.29
N GLY A 95 -0.60 0.94 -6.17
CA GLY A 95 -1.55 0.62 -7.23
C GLY A 95 -1.66 1.68 -8.32
N PRO A 96 -2.39 1.40 -9.41
CA PRO A 96 -2.55 2.32 -10.54
C PRO A 96 -3.31 3.60 -10.19
N ASP A 97 -4.02 3.61 -9.07
CA ASP A 97 -4.72 4.79 -8.55
C ASP A 97 -3.80 5.74 -7.76
N GLY A 98 -2.53 5.37 -7.56
CA GLY A 98 -1.55 6.13 -6.77
C GLY A 98 -1.87 6.18 -5.27
N LYS A 99 -2.82 5.38 -4.78
CA LYS A 99 -3.37 5.50 -3.41
C LYS A 99 -3.50 4.17 -2.70
N SER A 100 -3.82 3.12 -3.44
CA SER A 100 -3.91 1.76 -2.94
C SER A 100 -2.51 1.19 -2.80
N VAL A 101 -2.28 0.43 -1.73
CA VAL A 101 -1.00 -0.23 -1.47
C VAL A 101 -1.27 -1.68 -1.14
N ARG A 102 -0.44 -2.59 -1.63
CA ARG A 102 -0.41 -4.01 -1.23
C ARG A 102 0.99 -4.38 -0.76
N GLY A 103 1.05 -5.30 0.21
CA GLY A 103 2.27 -5.93 0.66
C GLY A 103 2.25 -7.44 0.43
N PHE A 104 3.39 -8.01 0.06
CA PHE A 104 3.56 -9.42 -0.24
C PHE A 104 4.89 -9.95 0.28
N VAL A 105 4.97 -11.26 0.51
CA VAL A 105 6.26 -11.97 0.59
C VAL A 105 6.77 -12.15 -0.84
N ARG A 106 8.02 -11.75 -1.14
CA ARG A 106 8.59 -11.84 -2.51
C ARG A 106 9.16 -13.23 -2.80
N GLN A 107 8.31 -14.24 -2.66
CA GLN A 107 8.66 -15.63 -2.95
C GLN A 107 7.72 -16.22 -4.00
N VAL A 108 8.29 -16.88 -4.99
CA VAL A 108 7.58 -17.65 -6.02
C VAL A 108 8.00 -19.11 -5.86
N ASN A 109 7.05 -19.99 -5.53
CA ASN A 109 7.31 -21.40 -5.22
C ASN A 109 8.38 -21.62 -4.13
N GLY A 110 8.40 -20.76 -3.12
CA GLY A 110 9.37 -20.82 -2.00
C GLY A 110 10.74 -20.23 -2.31
N SER A 111 11.02 -19.87 -3.57
CA SER A 111 12.25 -19.18 -3.96
C SER A 111 12.06 -17.67 -3.86
N GLU A 112 12.95 -17.00 -3.15
CA GLU A 112 13.03 -15.55 -3.12
C GLU A 112 13.37 -15.00 -4.53
N THR A 113 12.67 -13.94 -4.94
CA THR A 113 12.86 -13.28 -6.24
C THR A 113 12.71 -11.78 -6.10
N ASP A 114 13.19 -11.06 -7.11
CA ASP A 114 12.99 -9.62 -7.24
C ASP A 114 11.86 -9.34 -8.25
N PHE A 115 11.23 -8.18 -8.11
CA PHE A 115 10.09 -7.71 -8.88
C PHE A 115 10.35 -6.33 -9.46
N PHE A 116 9.96 -6.17 -10.71
CA PHE A 116 10.14 -4.93 -11.45
C PHE A 116 8.81 -4.42 -11.98
N ARG A 117 8.62 -3.10 -11.92
CA ARG A 117 7.52 -2.48 -12.64
C ARG A 117 7.84 -2.39 -14.12
N LYS A 118 7.02 -3.02 -14.97
CA LYS A 118 7.03 -2.79 -16.42
C LYS A 118 6.56 -1.37 -16.72
N SER A 119 7.50 -0.49 -17.09
CA SER A 119 7.25 0.91 -17.46
C SER A 119 6.59 1.05 -18.83
N GLU A 120 6.78 0.10 -19.73
CA GLU A 120 6.29 0.14 -21.12
C GLU A 120 4.83 -0.34 -21.28
N SER A 121 4.25 -0.93 -20.24
CA SER A 121 2.86 -1.40 -20.27
C SER A 121 1.89 -0.26 -19.91
N ARG A 122 0.79 -0.14 -20.67
CA ARG A 122 -0.34 0.71 -20.28
C ARG A 122 -1.04 0.21 -19.02
N GLU A 123 -0.95 -1.09 -18.75
CA GLU A 123 -1.56 -1.72 -17.59
C GLU A 123 -0.57 -1.83 -16.42
N TRP A 124 -1.13 -1.80 -15.21
CA TRP A 124 -0.33 -2.01 -14.01
C TRP A 124 0.09 -3.47 -13.93
N THR A 125 1.40 -3.73 -14.06
CA THR A 125 1.95 -5.09 -14.05
C THR A 125 3.34 -5.10 -13.43
N LEU A 126 3.62 -6.11 -12.61
CA LEU A 126 4.98 -6.43 -12.16
C LEU A 126 5.53 -7.61 -12.95
N MET A 127 6.85 -7.73 -13.04
CA MET A 127 7.54 -8.91 -13.58
C MET A 127 8.53 -9.43 -12.55
N ASP A 128 8.56 -10.75 -12.31
CA ASP A 128 9.58 -11.36 -11.44
C ASP A 128 10.84 -11.76 -12.22
N SER A 129 12.03 -11.66 -11.59
CA SER A 129 13.30 -12.08 -12.21
C SER A 129 13.51 -13.59 -12.26
N TYR A 130 12.84 -14.36 -11.40
CA TYR A 130 13.04 -15.81 -11.30
C TYR A 130 12.41 -16.58 -12.47
N THR A 131 11.18 -16.24 -12.83
CA THR A 131 10.40 -16.93 -13.89
C THR A 131 10.09 -16.04 -15.09
N GLY A 132 10.30 -14.73 -14.98
CA GLY A 132 9.93 -13.76 -16.03
C GLY A 132 8.41 -13.63 -16.21
N SER A 133 7.61 -14.00 -15.20
CA SER A 133 6.15 -13.97 -15.28
C SER A 133 5.62 -12.58 -14.95
N ASP A 134 4.47 -12.24 -15.51
CA ASP A 134 3.75 -10.99 -15.27
C ASP A 134 2.71 -11.18 -14.15
N TRP A 135 2.60 -10.21 -13.26
CA TRP A 135 1.77 -10.25 -12.06
C TRP A 135 0.85 -9.02 -11.97
N ASN A 136 -0.41 -9.26 -11.62
CA ASN A 136 -1.38 -8.18 -11.40
C ASN A 136 -1.24 -7.54 -10.01
N PHE A 137 -2.01 -6.48 -9.75
CA PHE A 137 -1.96 -5.76 -8.46
C PHE A 137 -2.41 -6.60 -7.26
N GLN A 138 -3.18 -7.66 -7.49
CA GLN A 138 -3.52 -8.61 -6.44
C GLN A 138 -2.37 -9.54 -6.04
N GLY A 139 -1.23 -9.47 -6.73
CA GLY A 139 -0.08 -10.35 -6.52
C GLY A 139 -0.28 -11.72 -7.16
N CYS A 140 -1.12 -11.85 -8.18
CA CYS A 140 -1.33 -13.11 -8.91
C CYS A 140 -0.71 -13.05 -10.30
N SER A 141 -0.02 -14.11 -10.68
CA SER A 141 0.57 -14.23 -12.01
C SER A 141 -0.52 -14.43 -13.06
N ILE A 142 -0.50 -13.59 -14.07
CA ILE A 142 -1.48 -13.53 -15.17
C ILE A 142 -0.90 -13.97 -16.52
N ARG A 143 0.42 -14.04 -16.64
CA ARG A 143 1.13 -14.52 -17.84
C ARG A 143 2.52 -15.02 -17.47
N GLY A 144 3.01 -16.06 -18.16
CA GLY A 144 4.34 -16.64 -17.94
C GLY A 144 4.30 -18.03 -17.30
N ALA A 145 5.45 -18.48 -16.80
CA ALA A 145 5.58 -19.83 -16.22
C ALA A 145 4.88 -19.98 -14.87
N ALA A 146 4.62 -18.88 -14.16
CA ALA A 146 4.00 -18.87 -12.83
C ALA A 146 2.46 -18.67 -12.86
N VAL A 147 1.81 -18.68 -14.03
CA VAL A 147 0.37 -18.39 -14.17
C VAL A 147 -0.48 -19.21 -13.19
N GLY A 148 -1.40 -18.53 -12.50
CA GLY A 148 -2.27 -19.12 -11.49
C GLY A 148 -1.71 -19.14 -10.07
N ILE A 149 -0.42 -18.84 -9.89
CA ILE A 149 0.18 -18.64 -8.57
C ILE A 149 -0.13 -17.22 -8.07
N CYS A 150 -0.41 -17.08 -6.79
CA CYS A 150 -0.48 -15.78 -6.10
C CYS A 150 0.55 -15.72 -4.96
N LEU A 151 1.16 -14.54 -4.79
CA LEU A 151 2.06 -14.25 -3.70
C LEU A 151 1.31 -14.23 -2.37
N GLU A 152 2.00 -14.64 -1.31
CA GLU A 152 1.49 -14.51 0.06
C GLU A 152 1.34 -13.03 0.42
N ARG A 153 0.16 -12.63 0.91
CA ARG A 153 -0.11 -11.25 1.32
C ARG A 153 0.43 -10.96 2.71
N ILE A 154 0.97 -9.76 2.87
CA ILE A 154 1.36 -9.20 4.16
C ILE A 154 0.31 -8.20 4.61
N ALA A 155 -0.08 -8.29 5.89
CA ALA A 155 -0.94 -7.31 6.51
C ALA A 155 -0.19 -5.97 6.62
N ILE A 156 -0.81 -4.92 6.10
CA ILE A 156 -0.30 -3.55 6.16
C ILE A 156 -1.40 -2.62 6.63
N LEU A 157 -1.01 -1.50 7.23
CA LEU A 157 -1.91 -0.47 7.69
C LEU A 157 -1.47 0.89 7.13
N LYS A 158 -2.38 1.57 6.43
CA LYS A 158 -2.13 2.95 5.99
C LYS A 158 -2.71 3.90 7.02
N ASP A 159 -1.86 4.72 7.63
CA ASP A 159 -2.23 5.55 8.78
C ASP A 159 -1.43 6.86 8.80
N TYR A 160 -1.82 7.78 9.69
CA TYR A 160 -0.99 8.92 10.04
C TYR A 160 0.18 8.48 10.93
N TRP A 161 1.33 9.14 10.75
CA TRP A 161 2.55 8.85 11.49
C TRP A 161 2.35 8.92 13.00
N PHE A 162 1.64 9.92 13.51
CA PHE A 162 1.42 10.07 14.95
C PHE A 162 0.66 8.89 15.56
N ASP A 163 -0.33 8.35 14.86
CA ASP A 163 -1.09 7.19 15.32
C ASP A 163 -0.22 5.94 15.26
N TRP A 164 0.37 5.65 14.09
CA TRP A 164 1.28 4.49 13.92
C TRP A 164 2.40 4.45 14.95
N ARG A 165 3.06 5.59 15.17
CA ARG A 165 4.18 5.71 16.11
C ARG A 165 3.74 5.54 17.56
N ASN A 166 2.51 5.93 17.90
CA ASN A 166 1.97 5.78 19.25
C ASN A 166 1.79 4.30 19.64
N TYR A 167 1.26 3.46 18.74
CA TYR A 167 1.11 2.03 19.01
C TYR A 167 2.31 1.15 18.59
N HIS A 168 3.26 1.68 17.80
CA HIS A 168 4.56 1.04 17.50
C HIS A 168 5.78 1.92 17.88
N PRO A 169 6.08 2.08 19.19
CA PRO A 169 7.12 2.99 19.69
C PRO A 169 8.56 2.55 19.37
N THR A 170 8.77 1.37 18.80
CA THR A 170 10.08 0.89 18.32
C THR A 170 10.14 0.77 16.80
N THR A 171 9.13 1.25 16.08
CA THR A 171 9.11 1.18 14.61
C THR A 171 10.32 1.86 14.00
N SER A 172 10.93 1.18 13.04
CA SER A 172 11.88 1.83 12.13
C SER A 172 11.11 2.54 11.02
N VAL A 173 11.75 3.51 10.37
CA VAL A 173 11.23 4.19 9.19
C VAL A 173 12.11 3.81 8.01
N TYR A 174 11.50 3.37 6.92
CA TYR A 174 12.21 3.08 5.67
C TYR A 174 12.91 4.35 5.16
N ARG A 175 14.18 4.18 4.80
CA ARG A 175 15.03 5.19 4.15
C ARG A 175 15.80 4.46 3.05
N HIS A 176 15.85 5.07 1.87
CA HIS A 176 16.68 4.62 0.77
C HIS A 176 18.17 4.73 1.13
#